data_AF-A0A3M1C6Y3-F1
#
_entry.id   AF-A0A3M1C6Y3-F1
#
_cell.length_a   1.000
_cell.length_b   1.000
_cell.length_c   1.000
_cell.angle_alpha   90.00
_cell.angle_beta   90.00
_cell.angle_gamma   90.00
#
_symmetry.space_group_name_H-M   'P 1'
#
loop_
_entity.id
_entity.type
_entity.pdbx_description
1 polymer ?
#
loop_
_entity_poly.entity_id
_entity_poly.type
_entity_poly.pdbx_seq_one_letter_code
_entity_poly.pdbx_strand_id
1 'polypeptide(L)'
;MIDSAPSKALSALGLTAQGGRDVEVTGLSVDSRKTRPGHLFAALPGSRAHGAAFVEDALRLGAAAVLTDPAGAEIARPALAEHPHVAQVIVEDPRAALASAAALFFGAQPRVAVAVTGTNGKTSVATFTRQIWERLGEAAANIGTTGVEGAFSAPSSHTTPEPVTLHGLLAEMAGHGITHVAMEASSHGLAQRRLDGVHLTAAGFTSFSQDHLDYHESFEAYFEAKAGLFSRVLPDDGVAVIHADDAKAPALVEIVEGRDIGLITVGRGAGCDLRITGQRFSATGQELRFTWRGNPRLVRLGL
;
A
#
# COMPACT_ATOMS: atom_id res chain seq x y z
N MET A 1 25.50 2.30 11.96
CA MET A 1 25.27 0.87 12.28
C MET A 1 23.77 0.66 12.09
N ILE A 2 23.35 0.00 11.01
CA ILE A 2 21.95 -0.36 10.82
C ILE A 2 21.69 -1.43 11.87
N ASP A 3 20.83 -1.13 12.84
CA ASP A 3 20.38 -2.09 13.84
C ASP A 3 19.89 -3.34 13.11
N SER A 4 20.42 -4.51 13.47
CA SER A 4 19.95 -5.77 12.89
C SER A 4 18.45 -5.84 13.14
N ALA A 5 17.64 -5.96 12.08
CA ALA A 5 16.19 -6.10 12.22
C ALA A 5 15.91 -7.17 13.29
N PRO A 6 15.10 -6.88 14.32
CA PRO A 6 14.87 -7.81 15.41
C PRO A 6 14.27 -9.11 14.86
N SER A 7 14.77 -10.26 15.31
CA SER A 7 14.13 -11.54 14.99
C SER A 7 12.76 -11.62 15.67
N LYS A 8 11.84 -12.34 15.05
CA LYS A 8 10.50 -12.60 15.61
C LYS A 8 10.13 -14.05 15.41
N ALA A 9 9.50 -14.64 16.42
CA ALA A 9 8.82 -15.91 16.27
C ALA A 9 7.78 -15.84 15.15
N LEU A 10 7.63 -16.92 14.37
CA LEU A 10 6.68 -17.03 13.28
C LEU A 10 5.24 -16.72 13.71
N SER A 11 4.86 -17.20 14.90
CA SER A 11 3.55 -16.95 15.52
C SER A 11 3.30 -15.46 15.79
N ALA A 12 4.35 -14.70 16.14
CA ALA A 12 4.26 -13.25 16.35
C ALA A 12 4.04 -12.46 15.06
N LEU A 13 4.22 -13.10 13.90
CA LEU A 13 3.89 -12.55 12.58
C LEU A 13 2.45 -12.90 12.13
N GLY A 14 1.64 -13.48 13.01
CA GLY A 14 0.28 -13.91 12.70
C GLY A 14 0.23 -15.13 11.78
N LEU A 15 1.33 -15.88 11.69
CA LEU A 15 1.46 -17.04 10.80
C LEU A 15 1.49 -18.33 11.61
N THR A 16 0.81 -19.36 11.11
CA THR A 16 0.80 -20.69 11.72
C THR A 16 1.37 -21.71 10.76
N ALA A 17 2.45 -22.38 11.16
CA ALA A 17 3.04 -23.45 10.37
C ALA A 17 2.26 -24.77 10.52
N GLN A 18 2.28 -25.56 9.46
CA GLN A 18 1.91 -26.98 9.52
C GLN A 18 2.73 -27.69 10.60
N GLY A 19 2.05 -28.45 11.46
CA GLY A 19 2.68 -29.12 12.60
C GLY A 19 3.13 -28.21 13.74
N GLY A 20 2.74 -26.92 13.74
CA GLY A 20 2.92 -26.01 14.89
C GLY A 20 4.36 -25.53 15.14
N ARG A 21 5.25 -25.62 14.15
CA ARG A 21 6.63 -25.13 14.29
C ARG A 21 6.65 -23.61 14.40
N ASP A 22 7.21 -23.11 15.50
CA ASP A 22 7.37 -21.67 15.73
C ASP A 22 8.85 -21.30 15.66
N VAL A 23 9.32 -21.02 14.45
CA VAL A 23 10.73 -20.71 14.16
C VAL A 23 11.00 -19.22 14.31
N GLU A 24 12.24 -18.88 14.67
CA GLU A 24 12.71 -17.49 14.64
C GLU A 24 12.90 -17.04 13.18
N VAL A 25 12.23 -15.94 12.84
CA VAL A 25 12.31 -15.27 11.54
C VAL A 25 13.18 -14.03 11.68
N THR A 26 14.26 -13.96 10.92
CA THR A 26 15.25 -12.85 10.94
C THR A 26 15.03 -11.84 9.80
N GLY A 27 14.11 -12.14 8.88
CA GLY A 27 13.80 -11.28 7.74
C GLY A 27 12.76 -11.92 6.83
N LEU A 28 12.28 -11.15 5.85
CA LEU A 28 11.30 -11.59 4.87
C LEU A 28 11.89 -11.45 3.46
N SER A 29 11.59 -12.39 2.56
CA SER A 29 11.99 -12.29 1.15
C SER A 29 10.90 -12.78 0.20
N VAL A 30 10.69 -12.04 -0.89
CA VAL A 30 9.84 -12.44 -2.04
C VAL A 30 10.67 -12.85 -3.27
N ASP A 31 11.99 -12.69 -3.18
CA ASP A 31 12.96 -13.05 -4.22
C ASP A 31 13.95 -14.03 -3.60
N SER A 32 13.99 -15.27 -4.11
CA SER A 32 14.83 -16.33 -3.55
C SER A 32 16.30 -15.92 -3.53
N ARG A 33 16.76 -15.13 -4.50
CA ARG A 33 18.15 -14.64 -4.62
C ARG A 33 18.53 -13.67 -3.49
N LYS A 34 17.56 -13.10 -2.79
CA LYS A 34 17.74 -12.17 -1.67
C LYS A 34 17.49 -12.83 -0.31
N THR A 35 17.16 -14.12 -0.29
CA THR A 35 16.99 -14.89 0.95
C THR A 35 18.31 -14.97 1.71
N ARG A 36 18.21 -14.91 3.03
CA ARG A 36 19.34 -15.05 3.96
C ARG A 36 18.98 -16.04 5.06
N PRO A 37 19.97 -16.55 5.83
CA PRO A 37 19.71 -17.43 6.95
C PRO A 37 18.66 -16.87 7.92
N GLY A 38 17.63 -17.67 8.20
CA GLY A 38 16.53 -17.31 9.10
C GLY A 38 15.37 -16.56 8.44
N HIS A 39 15.43 -16.26 7.13
CA HIS A 39 14.32 -15.59 6.47
C HIS A 39 13.07 -16.49 6.35
N LEU A 40 11.91 -15.84 6.34
CA LEU A 40 10.71 -16.39 5.73
C LEU A 40 10.71 -16.04 4.24
N PHE A 41 10.71 -17.07 3.39
CA PHE A 41 10.56 -16.92 1.95
C PHE A 41 9.08 -17.02 1.54
N ALA A 42 8.55 -15.96 0.95
CA ALA A 42 7.18 -15.90 0.46
C ALA A 42 7.11 -16.35 -1.01
N ALA A 43 6.73 -17.61 -1.20
CA ALA A 43 6.54 -18.27 -2.47
C ALA A 43 5.12 -17.97 -3.01
N LEU A 44 4.96 -16.78 -3.59
CA LEU A 44 3.66 -16.26 -4.04
C LEU A 44 3.27 -16.70 -5.47
N PRO A 45 1.98 -16.82 -5.80
CA PRO A 45 1.52 -17.02 -7.17
C PRO A 45 1.82 -15.78 -8.02
N GLY A 46 2.45 -15.96 -9.18
CA GLY A 46 2.80 -14.89 -10.12
C GLY A 46 2.16 -15.05 -11.49
N SER A 47 2.20 -14.01 -12.32
CA SER A 47 1.61 -14.02 -13.68
C SER A 47 2.37 -14.88 -14.69
N ARG A 48 3.66 -15.15 -14.44
CA ARG A 48 4.52 -15.96 -15.33
C ARG A 48 4.88 -17.32 -14.73
N ALA A 49 5.13 -17.34 -13.44
CA ALA A 49 5.56 -18.52 -12.70
C ALA A 49 5.11 -18.41 -11.24
N HIS A 50 4.94 -19.57 -10.61
CA HIS A 50 4.68 -19.65 -9.18
C HIS A 50 5.99 -19.52 -8.40
N GLY A 51 6.03 -18.68 -7.35
CA GLY A 51 7.22 -18.47 -6.52
C GLY A 51 7.71 -19.76 -5.83
N ALA A 52 6.82 -20.73 -5.65
CA ALA A 52 7.13 -22.05 -5.10
C ALA A 52 8.18 -22.83 -5.92
N ALA A 53 8.30 -22.55 -7.22
CA ALA A 53 9.33 -23.15 -8.07
C ALA A 53 10.77 -22.79 -7.64
N PHE A 54 10.93 -21.74 -6.83
CA PHE A 54 12.22 -21.26 -6.34
C PHE A 54 12.44 -21.56 -4.84
N VAL A 55 11.61 -22.42 -4.24
CA VAL A 55 11.76 -22.79 -2.82
C VAL A 55 13.11 -23.46 -2.58
N GLU A 56 13.55 -24.36 -3.45
CA GLU A 56 14.85 -25.03 -3.31
C GLU A 56 16.02 -24.02 -3.24
N ASP A 57 16.00 -22.97 -4.06
CA ASP A 57 16.99 -21.89 -4.01
C ASP A 57 16.96 -21.14 -2.67
N ALA A 58 15.77 -20.84 -2.16
CA ALA A 58 15.59 -20.16 -0.88
C ALA A 58 16.06 -21.04 0.29
N LEU A 59 15.78 -22.35 0.25
CA LEU A 59 16.25 -23.32 1.23
C LEU A 59 17.77 -23.40 1.25
N ARG A 60 18.42 -23.44 0.08
CA ARG A 60 19.89 -23.43 -0.06
C ARG A 60 20.52 -22.18 0.56
N LEU A 61 19.81 -21.06 0.55
CA LEU A 61 20.23 -19.80 1.16
C LEU A 61 19.82 -19.64 2.63
N GLY A 62 19.21 -20.67 3.23
CA GLY A 62 18.94 -20.76 4.66
C GLY A 62 17.58 -20.21 5.10
N ALA A 63 16.55 -20.23 4.24
CA ALA A 63 15.19 -19.93 4.67
C ALA A 63 14.76 -20.85 5.85
N ALA A 64 14.25 -20.25 6.93
CA ALA A 64 13.72 -20.97 8.08
C ALA A 64 12.23 -21.30 7.93
N ALA A 65 11.52 -20.52 7.10
CA ALA A 65 10.10 -20.71 6.82
C ALA A 65 9.78 -20.45 5.34
N VAL A 66 8.73 -21.11 4.84
CA VAL A 66 8.14 -20.87 3.52
C VAL A 66 6.66 -20.54 3.69
N LEU A 67 6.23 -19.42 3.14
CA LEU A 67 4.82 -19.01 3.03
C LEU A 67 4.34 -19.21 1.61
N THR A 68 3.25 -19.96 1.40
CA THR A 68 2.71 -20.24 0.07
C THR A 68 1.22 -20.59 0.13
N ASP A 69 0.61 -20.79 -1.04
CA ASP A 69 -0.77 -21.28 -1.18
C ASP A 69 -0.82 -22.80 -1.38
N PRO A 70 -2.00 -23.45 -1.40
CA PRO A 70 -2.09 -24.90 -1.59
C PRO A 70 -1.44 -25.40 -2.88
N ALA A 71 -1.53 -24.64 -3.99
CA ALA A 71 -0.90 -25.01 -5.25
C ALA A 71 0.64 -24.93 -5.15
N GLY A 72 1.15 -23.89 -4.50
CA GLY A 72 2.55 -23.72 -4.21
C GLY A 72 3.11 -24.78 -3.27
N ALA A 73 2.33 -25.24 -2.30
CA ALA A 73 2.72 -26.34 -1.43
C ALA A 73 2.99 -27.63 -2.21
N GLU A 74 2.15 -27.96 -3.20
CA GLU A 74 2.36 -29.12 -4.07
C GLU A 74 3.63 -28.97 -4.93
N ILE A 75 3.88 -27.78 -5.47
CA ILE A 75 5.10 -27.47 -6.25
C ILE A 75 6.35 -27.60 -5.37
N ALA A 76 6.31 -27.09 -4.14
CA ALA A 76 7.43 -27.07 -3.21
C ALA A 76 7.65 -28.40 -2.48
N ARG A 77 6.69 -29.33 -2.52
CA ARG A 77 6.70 -30.59 -1.76
C ARG A 77 7.99 -31.40 -1.88
N PRO A 78 8.60 -31.61 -3.07
CA PRO A 78 9.86 -32.36 -3.17
C PRO A 78 11.01 -31.67 -2.41
N ALA A 79 11.18 -30.36 -2.59
CA ALA A 79 12.23 -29.60 -1.91
C ALA A 79 12.01 -29.56 -0.39
N LEU A 80 10.76 -29.39 0.06
CA LEU A 80 10.45 -29.35 1.49
C LEU A 80 10.57 -30.70 2.20
N ALA A 81 10.42 -31.83 1.47
CA ALA A 81 10.59 -33.16 2.04
C ALA A 81 12.04 -33.43 2.51
N GLU A 82 13.03 -32.83 1.83
CA GLU A 82 14.45 -32.92 2.22
C GLU A 82 14.82 -31.97 3.36
N HIS A 83 13.93 -31.03 3.71
CA HIS A 83 14.14 -30.01 4.72
C HIS A 83 13.05 -30.03 5.81
N PRO A 84 12.93 -31.12 6.60
CA PRO A 84 11.84 -31.29 7.58
C PRO A 84 11.89 -30.29 8.74
N HIS A 85 12.97 -29.52 8.89
CA HIS A 85 13.12 -28.49 9.92
C HIS A 85 12.50 -27.14 9.50
N VAL A 86 12.18 -26.93 8.22
CA VAL A 86 11.63 -25.69 7.71
C VAL A 86 10.14 -25.60 8.04
N ALA A 87 9.72 -24.46 8.57
CA ALA A 87 8.31 -24.20 8.86
C ALA A 87 7.53 -23.92 7.56
N GLN A 88 6.42 -24.62 7.35
CA GLN A 88 5.59 -24.50 6.15
C GLN A 88 4.29 -23.79 6.51
N VAL A 89 4.07 -22.60 5.99
CA VAL A 89 2.83 -21.83 6.16
C VAL A 89 2.05 -21.88 4.87
N ILE A 90 0.90 -22.57 4.90
CA ILE A 90 0.03 -22.76 3.74
C ILE A 90 -1.29 -22.06 4.02
N VAL A 91 -1.63 -21.07 3.21
CA VAL A 91 -2.82 -20.22 3.37
C VAL A 91 -3.47 -19.95 2.02
N GLU A 92 -4.77 -19.69 1.99
CA GLU A 92 -5.49 -19.38 0.75
C GLU A 92 -4.99 -18.09 0.07
N ASP A 93 -4.66 -17.06 0.86
CA ASP A 93 -4.17 -15.78 0.34
C ASP A 93 -2.78 -15.44 0.91
N PRO A 94 -1.70 -15.96 0.30
CA PRO A 94 -0.35 -15.73 0.80
C PRO A 94 0.11 -14.28 0.60
N ARG A 95 -0.54 -13.50 -0.28
CA ARG A 95 -0.24 -12.07 -0.46
C ARG A 95 -0.75 -11.26 0.72
N ALA A 96 -1.98 -11.53 1.17
CA ALA A 96 -2.54 -10.93 2.38
C ALA A 96 -1.68 -11.28 3.59
N ALA A 97 -1.38 -12.57 3.77
CA ALA A 97 -0.59 -13.05 4.89
C ALA A 97 0.81 -12.43 4.92
N LEU A 98 1.48 -12.30 3.77
CA LEU A 98 2.78 -11.64 3.69
C LEU A 98 2.70 -10.17 4.10
N ALA A 99 1.69 -9.44 3.63
CA ALA A 99 1.58 -8.01 3.93
C ALA A 99 1.32 -7.76 5.42
N SER A 100 0.44 -8.56 6.04
CA SER A 100 0.23 -8.54 7.50
C SER A 100 1.49 -8.94 8.27
N ALA A 101 2.18 -10.00 7.84
CA ALA A 101 3.44 -10.42 8.46
C ALA A 101 4.54 -9.36 8.33
N ALA A 102 4.62 -8.65 7.20
CA ALA A 102 5.56 -7.54 6.99
C ALA A 102 5.24 -6.36 7.92
N ALA A 103 3.96 -5.97 8.04
CA ALA A 103 3.53 -4.94 8.98
C ALA A 103 3.93 -5.28 10.42
N LEU A 104 3.71 -6.54 10.83
CA LEU A 104 4.10 -7.02 12.16
C LEU A 104 5.61 -7.12 12.31
N PHE A 105 6.36 -7.55 11.30
CA PHE A 105 7.81 -7.70 11.35
C PHE A 105 8.51 -6.35 11.55
N PHE A 106 8.21 -5.37 10.71
CA PHE A 106 8.83 -4.05 10.78
C PHE A 106 8.22 -3.16 11.88
N GLY A 107 6.92 -3.27 12.14
CA GLY A 107 6.20 -2.67 13.27
C GLY A 107 6.04 -1.15 13.23
N ALA A 108 7.13 -0.41 13.06
CA ALA A 108 7.13 1.05 13.05
C ALA A 108 6.59 1.60 11.72
N GLN A 109 5.76 2.65 11.82
CA GLN A 109 5.23 3.40 10.68
C GLN A 109 5.15 4.89 11.06
N PRO A 110 5.18 5.83 10.09
CA PRO A 110 4.86 7.23 10.36
C PRO A 110 3.47 7.37 10.99
N ARG A 111 3.32 8.33 11.92
CA ARG A 111 2.09 8.53 12.70
C ARG A 111 0.85 8.80 11.82
N VAL A 112 1.04 9.49 10.69
CA VAL A 112 -0.03 9.83 9.75
C VAL A 112 0.33 9.29 8.39
N ALA A 113 -0.45 8.34 7.88
CA ALA A 113 -0.31 7.80 6.54
C ALA A 113 -1.58 8.06 5.73
N VAL A 114 -1.43 8.54 4.51
CA VAL A 114 -2.54 8.65 3.55
C VAL A 114 -2.17 7.98 2.25
N ALA A 115 -3.18 7.48 1.53
CA ALA A 115 -2.99 6.87 0.23
C ALA A 115 -3.95 7.46 -0.81
N VAL A 116 -3.51 7.58 -2.06
CA VAL A 116 -4.35 8.08 -3.16
C VAL A 116 -4.37 7.09 -4.32
N THR A 117 -5.57 6.75 -4.76
CA THR A 117 -5.81 5.95 -5.96
C THR A 117 -6.56 6.76 -7.03
N GLY A 118 -6.57 6.20 -8.23
CA GLY A 118 -7.21 6.76 -9.41
C GLY A 118 -6.41 6.45 -10.67
N THR A 119 -6.98 6.73 -11.83
CA THR A 119 -6.27 6.61 -13.11
C THR A 119 -5.20 7.70 -13.18
N ASN A 120 -5.60 8.98 -13.02
CA ASN A 120 -4.70 10.12 -13.11
C ASN A 120 -4.61 10.92 -11.80
N GLY A 121 -3.51 11.64 -11.60
CA GLY A 121 -3.38 12.60 -10.48
C GLY A 121 -2.88 12.04 -9.15
N LYS A 122 -2.58 10.73 -9.04
CA LYS A 122 -2.01 10.12 -7.83
C LYS A 122 -0.72 10.82 -7.38
N THR A 123 0.27 10.92 -8.28
CA THR A 123 1.54 11.61 -8.00
C THR A 123 1.33 13.06 -7.59
N SER A 124 0.49 13.82 -8.32
CA SER A 124 0.20 15.22 -7.97
C SER A 124 -0.39 15.35 -6.57
N VAL A 125 -1.41 14.54 -6.23
CA VAL A 125 -2.05 14.58 -4.92
C VAL A 125 -1.08 14.15 -3.82
N ALA A 126 -0.34 13.04 -3.98
CA ALA A 126 0.63 12.61 -2.98
C ALA A 126 1.73 13.66 -2.74
N THR A 127 2.24 14.27 -3.80
CA THR A 127 3.25 15.33 -3.73
C THR A 127 2.71 16.61 -3.09
N PHE A 128 1.52 17.08 -3.47
CA PHE A 128 0.95 18.27 -2.86
C PHE A 128 0.60 18.06 -1.39
N THR A 129 0.10 16.88 -1.01
CA THR A 129 -0.14 16.55 0.40
C THR A 129 1.16 16.60 1.21
N ARG A 130 2.25 16.00 0.72
CA ARG A 130 3.58 16.12 1.34
C ARG A 130 4.00 17.58 1.50
N GLN A 131 3.93 18.37 0.43
CA GLN A 131 4.34 19.79 0.46
C GLN A 131 3.50 20.63 1.42
N ILE A 132 2.20 20.34 1.55
CA ILE A 132 1.32 21.00 2.51
C ILE A 132 1.80 20.70 3.93
N TRP A 133 2.08 19.43 4.25
CA TRP A 133 2.62 19.05 5.56
C TRP A 133 3.97 19.71 5.87
N GLU A 134 4.91 19.73 4.93
CA GLU A 134 6.20 20.42 5.11
C GLU A 134 6.00 21.92 5.38
N ARG A 135 5.08 22.58 4.67
CA ARG A 135 4.75 23.99 4.89
C ARG A 135 4.07 24.24 6.24
N LEU A 136 3.46 23.22 6.83
CA LEU A 136 2.91 23.25 8.18
C LEU A 136 3.96 22.89 9.25
N GLY A 137 5.21 22.63 8.85
CA GLY A 137 6.32 22.29 9.76
C GLY A 137 6.42 20.81 10.11
N GLU A 138 5.68 19.94 9.42
CA GLU A 138 5.69 18.50 9.68
C GLU A 138 6.79 17.80 8.87
N ALA A 139 7.46 16.82 9.50
CA ALA A 139 8.40 15.94 8.82
C ALA A 139 7.63 14.95 7.93
N ALA A 140 7.64 15.17 6.62
CA ALA A 140 6.82 14.43 5.68
C ALA A 140 7.63 13.84 4.50
N ALA A 141 7.14 12.74 3.96
CA ALA A 141 7.58 12.22 2.66
C ALA A 141 6.39 11.71 1.83
N ASN A 142 6.62 11.47 0.54
CA ASN A 142 5.70 10.72 -0.31
C ASN A 142 6.36 9.44 -0.82
N ILE A 143 5.56 8.44 -1.21
CA ILE A 143 6.03 7.21 -1.86
C ILE A 143 5.24 7.06 -3.15
N GLY A 144 5.92 7.00 -4.29
CA GLY A 144 5.23 6.96 -5.56
C GLY A 144 6.11 6.69 -6.76
N THR A 145 5.62 7.09 -7.92
CA THR A 145 6.24 6.84 -9.23
C THR A 145 7.63 7.47 -9.35
N THR A 146 7.89 8.57 -8.63
CA THR A 146 9.18 9.27 -8.65
C THR A 146 10.16 8.78 -7.57
N GLY A 147 9.77 7.82 -6.74
CA GLY A 147 10.56 7.36 -5.61
C GLY A 147 9.93 7.76 -4.28
N VAL A 148 10.80 7.90 -3.27
CA VAL A 148 10.48 8.51 -1.99
C VAL A 148 11.09 9.91 -1.96
N GLU A 149 10.29 10.94 -1.74
CA GLU A 149 10.74 12.33 -1.69
C GLU A 149 10.22 13.06 -0.45
N GLY A 150 10.96 14.07 0.03
CA GLY A 150 10.58 14.94 1.14
C GLY A 150 11.71 15.11 2.15
N ALA A 151 11.36 15.16 3.42
CA ALA A 151 12.32 15.14 4.53
C ALA A 151 13.11 13.81 4.63
N PHE A 152 12.69 12.79 3.89
CA PHE A 152 13.41 11.54 3.64
C PHE A 152 13.37 11.21 2.15
N SER A 153 14.46 10.67 1.60
CA SER A 153 14.55 10.33 0.18
C SER A 153 15.20 8.98 -0.06
N ALA A 154 14.59 8.18 -0.92
CA ALA A 154 15.10 6.88 -1.33
C ALA A 154 14.59 6.52 -2.74
N PRO A 155 15.34 5.74 -3.53
CA PRO A 155 14.85 5.25 -4.81
C PRO A 155 13.72 4.22 -4.59
N SER A 156 12.69 4.25 -5.44
CA SER A 156 11.67 3.19 -5.52
C SER A 156 11.64 2.60 -6.92
N SER A 157 11.48 1.29 -7.01
CA SER A 157 11.35 0.56 -8.28
C SER A 157 9.91 0.47 -8.79
N HIS A 158 8.92 0.78 -7.96
CA HIS A 158 7.51 0.66 -8.28
C HIS A 158 6.72 1.85 -7.70
N THR A 159 5.65 2.26 -8.39
CA THR A 159 4.69 3.26 -7.87
C THR A 159 4.15 2.88 -6.50
N THR A 160 3.91 1.58 -6.30
CA THR A 160 3.56 0.99 -5.00
C THR A 160 4.53 -0.15 -4.71
N PRO A 161 5.50 0.01 -3.79
CA PRO A 161 6.44 -1.06 -3.44
C PRO A 161 5.73 -2.32 -2.95
N GLU A 162 6.35 -3.48 -3.09
CA GLU A 162 5.84 -4.73 -2.51
C GLU A 162 5.88 -4.68 -0.96
N PRO A 163 5.07 -5.48 -0.24
CA PRO A 163 4.85 -5.30 1.20
C PRO A 163 6.11 -5.30 2.07
N VAL A 164 7.11 -6.14 1.77
CA VAL A 164 8.35 -6.24 2.56
C VAL A 164 9.15 -4.94 2.41
N THR A 165 9.36 -4.47 1.17
CA THR A 165 10.02 -3.19 0.89
C THR A 165 9.20 -2.03 1.46
N LEU A 166 7.89 -2.03 1.31
CA LEU A 166 7.03 -0.96 1.78
C LEU A 166 7.11 -0.81 3.29
N HIS A 167 6.84 -1.87 4.05
CA HIS A 167 6.86 -1.82 5.51
C HIS A 167 8.26 -1.57 6.06
N GLY A 168 9.30 -2.05 5.37
CA GLY A 168 10.69 -1.69 5.66
C GLY A 168 10.96 -0.19 5.49
N LEU A 169 10.51 0.42 4.39
CA LEU A 169 10.62 1.86 4.16
C LEU A 169 9.84 2.67 5.19
N LEU A 170 8.62 2.25 5.56
CA LEU A 170 7.82 2.92 6.59
C LEU A 170 8.53 2.90 7.96
N ALA A 171 9.13 1.77 8.33
CA ALA A 171 9.89 1.66 9.57
C ALA A 171 11.18 2.49 9.54
N GLU A 172 11.90 2.50 8.41
CA GLU A 172 13.08 3.34 8.23
C GLU A 172 12.72 4.83 8.34
N MET A 173 11.67 5.27 7.65
CA MET A 173 11.16 6.64 7.74
C MET A 173 10.77 7.02 9.17
N ALA A 174 10.06 6.15 9.89
CA ALA A 174 9.70 6.38 11.28
C ALA A 174 10.95 6.49 12.18
N GLY A 175 11.96 5.64 11.97
CA GLY A 175 13.25 5.71 12.67
C GLY A 175 14.04 6.99 12.37
N HIS A 176 13.84 7.59 11.20
CA HIS A 176 14.38 8.90 10.80
C HIS A 176 13.52 10.08 11.29
N GLY A 177 12.48 9.85 12.10
CA GLY A 177 11.62 10.90 12.65
C GLY A 177 10.60 11.46 11.67
N ILE A 178 10.36 10.79 10.54
CA ILE A 178 9.28 11.16 9.62
C ILE A 178 7.94 10.80 10.24
N THR A 179 7.04 11.78 10.31
CA THR A 179 5.74 11.65 10.99
C THR A 179 4.58 11.51 10.02
N HIS A 180 4.74 11.98 8.78
CA HIS A 180 3.69 11.98 7.76
C HIS A 180 4.15 11.32 6.46
N VAL A 181 3.30 10.47 5.87
CA VAL A 181 3.57 9.84 4.59
C VAL A 181 2.36 9.86 3.66
N ALA A 182 2.57 10.24 2.40
CA ALA A 182 1.55 10.20 1.35
C ALA A 182 1.93 9.18 0.28
N MET A 183 1.07 8.21 0.00
CA MET A 183 1.40 7.07 -0.84
C MET A 183 0.55 7.01 -2.11
N GLU A 184 1.16 6.70 -3.24
CA GLU A 184 0.42 6.31 -4.44
C GLU A 184 -0.06 4.86 -4.33
N ALA A 185 -1.38 4.67 -4.39
CA ALA A 185 -2.01 3.37 -4.41
C ALA A 185 -2.38 2.98 -5.86
N SER A 186 -1.47 2.30 -6.55
CA SER A 186 -1.75 1.75 -7.88
C SER A 186 -2.77 0.62 -7.81
N SER A 187 -3.56 0.41 -8.87
CA SER A 187 -4.48 -0.73 -8.95
C SER A 187 -3.76 -2.07 -8.85
N HIS A 188 -2.56 -2.17 -9.45
CA HIS A 188 -1.68 -3.32 -9.31
C HIS A 188 -1.28 -3.55 -7.85
N GLY A 189 -0.89 -2.49 -7.15
CA GLY A 189 -0.51 -2.58 -5.74
C GLY A 189 -1.67 -3.03 -4.86
N LEU A 190 -2.86 -2.47 -5.07
CA LEU A 190 -4.06 -2.83 -4.30
C LEU A 190 -4.53 -4.26 -4.60
N ALA A 191 -4.55 -4.68 -5.87
CA ALA A 191 -4.87 -6.05 -6.27
C ALA A 191 -3.87 -7.07 -5.71
N GLN A 192 -2.59 -6.71 -5.63
CA GLN A 192 -1.55 -7.55 -5.06
C GLN A 192 -1.37 -7.39 -3.55
N ARG A 193 -2.30 -6.67 -2.88
CA ARG A 193 -2.31 -6.46 -1.42
C ARG A 193 -1.06 -5.79 -0.87
N ARG A 194 -0.39 -4.98 -1.69
CA ARG A 194 0.87 -4.33 -1.32
C ARG A 194 0.73 -3.32 -0.18
N LEU A 195 -0.43 -2.67 -0.07
CA LEU A 195 -0.73 -1.67 0.97
C LEU A 195 -1.31 -2.26 2.25
N ASP A 196 -1.55 -3.56 2.31
CA ASP A 196 -2.22 -4.17 3.46
C ASP A 196 -1.32 -4.05 4.70
N GLY A 197 -1.93 -3.75 5.84
CA GLY A 197 -1.24 -3.50 7.11
C GLY A 197 -0.68 -2.08 7.28
N VAL A 198 -0.81 -1.20 6.29
CA VAL A 198 -0.50 0.23 6.49
C VAL A 198 -1.63 0.88 7.29
N HIS A 199 -1.30 1.59 8.36
CA HIS A 199 -2.28 2.28 9.21
C HIS A 199 -2.68 3.63 8.59
N LEU A 200 -3.62 3.59 7.64
CA LEU A 200 -4.10 4.79 6.96
C LEU A 200 -5.03 5.64 7.85
N THR A 201 -4.80 6.95 7.85
CA THR A 201 -5.71 7.95 8.44
C THR A 201 -6.72 8.47 7.41
N ALA A 202 -6.33 8.51 6.13
CA ALA A 202 -7.22 8.93 5.05
C ALA A 202 -6.85 8.27 3.71
N ALA A 203 -7.83 8.16 2.81
CA ALA A 203 -7.63 7.72 1.45
C ALA A 203 -8.32 8.63 0.43
N GLY A 204 -7.65 8.90 -0.70
CA GLY A 204 -8.16 9.75 -1.77
C GLY A 204 -8.49 8.99 -3.04
N PHE A 205 -9.58 9.35 -3.71
CA PHE A 205 -9.91 8.92 -5.07
C PHE A 205 -9.95 10.12 -6.01
N THR A 206 -9.16 10.08 -7.08
CA THR A 206 -9.04 11.21 -8.03
C THR A 206 -9.91 11.06 -9.27
N SER A 207 -9.81 9.95 -9.98
CA SER A 207 -10.57 9.69 -11.20
C SER A 207 -10.53 8.23 -11.62
N PHE A 208 -11.47 7.84 -12.47
CA PHE A 208 -11.48 6.54 -13.13
C PHE A 208 -11.79 6.65 -14.62
N SER A 209 -10.82 6.26 -15.44
CA SER A 209 -10.93 6.15 -16.89
C SER A 209 -10.19 4.90 -17.38
N GLN A 210 -10.49 4.46 -18.61
CA GLN A 210 -9.86 3.29 -19.23
C GLN A 210 -8.34 3.43 -19.27
N ASP A 211 -7.65 2.52 -18.60
CA ASP A 211 -6.20 2.41 -18.47
C ASP A 211 -5.86 1.01 -17.91
N HIS A 212 -4.64 0.50 -18.14
CA HIS A 212 -4.13 -0.76 -17.55
C HIS A 212 -4.97 -2.05 -17.76
N LEU A 213 -5.67 -2.19 -18.90
CA LEU A 213 -6.42 -3.41 -19.25
C LEU A 213 -5.53 -4.60 -19.65
N ASP A 214 -4.21 -4.40 -19.74
CA ASP A 214 -3.21 -5.44 -19.99
C ASP A 214 -2.97 -6.34 -18.77
N TYR A 215 -3.29 -5.86 -17.57
CA TYR A 215 -3.18 -6.61 -16.32
C TYR A 215 -4.54 -7.06 -15.76
N HIS A 216 -5.54 -6.18 -15.82
CA HIS A 216 -6.86 -6.48 -15.25
C HIS A 216 -7.72 -7.17 -16.29
N GLU A 217 -8.27 -8.34 -15.94
CA GLU A 217 -9.10 -9.17 -16.83
C GLU A 217 -10.37 -8.45 -17.32
N SER A 218 -10.83 -7.43 -16.57
CA SER A 218 -11.95 -6.60 -16.97
C SER A 218 -11.84 -5.19 -16.38
N PHE A 219 -12.62 -4.27 -16.94
CA PHE A 219 -12.78 -2.91 -16.40
C PHE A 219 -13.38 -2.92 -14.98
N GLU A 220 -14.20 -3.93 -14.68
CA GLU A 220 -14.78 -4.11 -13.36
C GLU A 220 -13.73 -4.59 -12.35
N ALA A 221 -12.88 -5.57 -12.72
CA ALA A 221 -11.75 -5.98 -11.89
C ALA A 221 -10.78 -4.82 -11.62
N TYR A 222 -10.56 -3.94 -12.60
CA TYR A 222 -9.76 -2.74 -12.43
C TYR A 222 -10.39 -1.74 -11.43
N PHE A 223 -11.71 -1.57 -11.48
CA PHE A 223 -12.44 -0.73 -10.53
C PHE A 223 -12.38 -1.33 -9.12
N GLU A 224 -12.71 -2.61 -8.97
CA GLU A 224 -12.66 -3.34 -7.69
C GLU A 224 -11.28 -3.29 -7.05
N ALA A 225 -10.21 -3.41 -7.85
CA ALA A 225 -8.85 -3.24 -7.35
C ALA A 225 -8.63 -1.87 -6.71
N LYS A 226 -9.16 -0.78 -7.29
CA LYS A 226 -9.06 0.56 -6.68
C LYS A 226 -10.01 0.73 -5.50
N ALA A 227 -11.23 0.21 -5.61
CA ALA A 227 -12.23 0.23 -4.55
C ALA A 227 -11.72 -0.47 -3.29
N GLY A 228 -10.84 -1.47 -3.43
CA GLY A 228 -10.08 -2.10 -2.35
C GLY A 228 -9.37 -1.13 -1.41
N LEU A 229 -8.98 0.07 -1.87
CA LEU A 229 -8.45 1.10 -0.97
C LEU A 229 -9.47 1.52 0.10
N PHE A 230 -10.75 1.61 -0.27
CA PHE A 230 -11.85 2.07 0.59
C PHE A 230 -12.61 0.93 1.25
N SER A 231 -12.73 -0.24 0.60
CA SER A 231 -13.44 -1.39 1.15
C SER A 231 -12.58 -2.27 2.06
N ARG A 232 -11.25 -2.14 2.00
CA ARG A 232 -10.34 -3.10 2.64
C ARG A 232 -9.13 -2.48 3.34
N VAL A 233 -8.49 -1.48 2.75
CA VAL A 233 -7.23 -0.91 3.30
C VAL A 233 -7.50 0.22 4.29
N LEU A 234 -8.40 1.16 3.96
CA LEU A 234 -8.80 2.23 4.87
C LEU A 234 -9.57 1.61 6.06
N PRO A 235 -9.16 1.88 7.32
CA PRO A 235 -9.87 1.40 8.50
C PRO A 235 -11.20 2.15 8.66
N ASP A 236 -12.09 1.60 9.50
CA ASP A 236 -13.42 2.17 9.72
C ASP A 236 -13.36 3.57 10.33
N ASP A 237 -12.36 3.90 11.16
CA ASP A 237 -12.18 5.24 11.73
C ASP A 237 -11.45 6.24 10.80
N GLY A 238 -11.17 5.83 9.56
CA GLY A 238 -10.49 6.65 8.56
C GLY A 238 -11.41 7.64 7.84
N VAL A 239 -10.81 8.47 6.98
CA VAL A 239 -11.54 9.42 6.12
C VAL A 239 -11.31 9.15 4.63
N ALA A 240 -12.38 8.93 3.88
CA ALA A 240 -12.37 8.86 2.43
C ALA A 240 -12.58 10.26 1.81
N VAL A 241 -11.71 10.64 0.88
CA VAL A 241 -11.80 11.87 0.09
C VAL A 241 -12.10 11.51 -1.37
N ILE A 242 -13.33 11.72 -1.82
CA ILE A 242 -13.79 11.26 -3.14
C ILE A 242 -14.05 12.44 -4.06
N HIS A 243 -13.43 12.42 -5.25
CA HIS A 243 -13.80 13.33 -6.34
C HIS A 243 -15.18 12.94 -6.90
N ALA A 244 -16.21 13.69 -6.48
CA ALA A 244 -17.61 13.35 -6.69
C ALA A 244 -18.12 13.61 -8.12
N ASP A 245 -17.38 14.36 -8.94
CA ASP A 245 -17.75 14.61 -10.34
C ASP A 245 -17.40 13.41 -11.26
N ASP A 246 -16.70 12.39 -10.75
CA ASP A 246 -16.35 11.18 -11.49
C ASP A 246 -17.53 10.18 -11.58
N ALA A 247 -17.70 9.53 -12.72
CA ALA A 247 -18.82 8.61 -12.96
C ALA A 247 -18.81 7.37 -12.04
N LYS A 248 -17.65 6.96 -11.52
CA LYS A 248 -17.53 5.85 -10.56
C LYS A 248 -17.63 6.29 -9.10
N ALA A 249 -17.70 7.59 -8.82
CA ALA A 249 -17.82 8.10 -7.45
C ALA A 249 -19.04 7.55 -6.68
N PRO A 250 -20.25 7.41 -7.28
CA PRO A 250 -21.40 6.87 -6.55
C PRO A 250 -21.16 5.47 -5.95
N ALA A 251 -20.49 4.59 -6.69
CA ALA A 251 -20.17 3.24 -6.20
C ALA A 251 -19.15 3.27 -5.04
N LEU A 252 -18.18 4.19 -5.06
CA LEU A 252 -17.25 4.35 -3.95
C LEU A 252 -17.91 4.98 -2.72
N VAL A 253 -18.84 5.92 -2.93
CA VAL A 253 -19.64 6.50 -1.84
C VAL A 253 -20.49 5.43 -1.17
N GLU A 254 -21.14 4.55 -1.93
CA GLU A 254 -21.92 3.43 -1.37
C GLU A 254 -21.05 2.49 -0.52
N ILE A 255 -19.83 2.18 -0.95
CA ILE A 255 -18.86 1.39 -0.17
C ILE A 255 -18.50 2.10 1.14
N VAL A 256 -18.26 3.41 1.08
CA VAL A 256 -17.87 4.21 2.25
C VAL A 256 -19.02 4.34 3.23
N GLU A 257 -20.24 4.63 2.76
CA GLU A 257 -21.45 4.75 3.59
C GLU A 257 -21.89 3.41 4.19
N GLY A 258 -21.57 2.28 3.54
CA GLY A 258 -21.75 0.94 4.09
C GLY A 258 -20.78 0.59 5.23
N ARG A 259 -19.77 1.43 5.48
CA ARG A 259 -18.80 1.33 6.58
C ARG A 259 -18.87 2.58 7.46
N ASP A 260 -18.28 2.55 8.66
CA ASP A 260 -18.29 3.72 9.56
C ASP A 260 -17.23 4.78 9.19
N ILE A 261 -16.90 4.89 7.90
CA ILE A 261 -15.81 5.73 7.38
C ILE A 261 -16.28 7.16 7.18
N GLY A 262 -15.49 8.13 7.65
CA GLY A 262 -15.76 9.54 7.38
C GLY A 262 -15.68 9.87 5.88
N LEU A 263 -16.67 10.58 5.33
CA LEU A 263 -16.67 10.98 3.92
C LEU A 263 -16.44 12.48 3.75
N ILE A 264 -15.53 12.83 2.84
CA ILE A 264 -15.35 14.19 2.29
C ILE A 264 -15.47 14.10 0.78
N THR A 265 -16.41 14.86 0.21
CA THR A 265 -16.60 14.95 -1.23
C THR A 265 -15.94 16.22 -1.80
N VAL A 266 -15.25 16.08 -2.93
CA VAL A 266 -14.62 17.20 -3.64
C VAL A 266 -15.11 17.26 -5.07
N GLY A 267 -15.33 18.45 -5.64
CA GLY A 267 -15.82 18.57 -7.02
C GLY A 267 -16.42 19.93 -7.34
N ARG A 268 -17.31 19.97 -8.33
CA ARG A 268 -18.07 21.17 -8.76
C ARG A 268 -19.57 21.04 -8.50
N GLY A 269 -20.06 19.80 -8.30
CA GLY A 269 -21.44 19.49 -7.97
C GLY A 269 -21.96 20.19 -6.71
N ALA A 270 -23.26 20.48 -6.67
CA ALA A 270 -23.87 21.31 -5.62
C ALA A 270 -23.87 20.69 -4.21
N GLY A 271 -23.57 19.39 -4.08
CA GLY A 271 -23.49 18.67 -2.81
C GLY A 271 -22.07 18.38 -2.30
N CYS A 272 -21.01 18.84 -2.98
CA CYS A 272 -19.64 18.57 -2.54
C CYS A 272 -19.28 19.37 -1.27
N ASP A 273 -18.61 18.73 -0.32
CA ASP A 273 -18.03 19.40 0.87
C ASP A 273 -17.04 20.48 0.47
N LEU A 274 -16.09 20.13 -0.41
CA LEU A 274 -15.18 21.07 -1.06
C LEU A 274 -15.62 21.26 -2.52
N ARG A 275 -16.28 22.39 -2.78
CA ARG A 275 -16.86 22.66 -4.09
C ARG A 275 -16.17 23.84 -4.78
N ILE A 276 -15.60 23.64 -5.95
CA ILE A 276 -15.10 24.73 -6.80
C ILE A 276 -16.29 25.42 -7.48
N THR A 277 -16.48 26.71 -7.20
CA THR A 277 -17.58 27.53 -7.75
C THR A 277 -17.12 28.49 -8.84
N GLY A 278 -15.81 28.75 -8.93
CA GLY A 278 -15.21 29.54 -10.00
C GLY A 278 -13.70 29.34 -10.08
N GLN A 279 -13.16 29.35 -11.29
CA GLN A 279 -11.73 29.18 -11.53
C GLN A 279 -11.32 30.09 -12.69
N ARG A 280 -10.26 30.86 -12.49
CA ARG A 280 -9.65 31.70 -13.52
C ARG A 280 -8.17 31.42 -13.61
N PHE A 281 -7.70 31.13 -14.81
CA PHE A 281 -6.29 30.92 -15.10
C PHE A 281 -5.59 32.22 -15.47
N SER A 282 -4.29 32.28 -15.19
CA SER A 282 -3.39 33.37 -15.56
C SER A 282 -2.01 32.81 -15.90
N ALA A 283 -1.13 33.65 -16.45
CA ALA A 283 0.26 33.25 -16.75
C ALA A 283 1.09 32.88 -15.50
N THR A 284 0.65 33.27 -14.29
CA THR A 284 1.39 33.08 -13.03
C THR A 284 0.67 32.19 -12.03
N GLY A 285 -0.32 31.41 -12.49
CA GLY A 285 -1.11 30.50 -11.65
C GLY A 285 -2.62 30.68 -11.84
N GLN A 286 -3.40 30.45 -10.80
CA GLN A 286 -4.86 30.44 -10.84
C GLN A 286 -5.52 31.13 -9.64
N GLU A 287 -6.69 31.70 -9.87
CA GLU A 287 -7.60 32.17 -8.82
C GLU A 287 -8.77 31.20 -8.70
N LEU A 288 -9.04 30.75 -7.48
CA LEU A 288 -10.09 29.79 -7.17
C LEU A 288 -11.10 30.39 -6.20
N ARG A 289 -12.37 30.34 -6.59
CA ARG A 289 -13.52 30.46 -5.70
C ARG A 289 -14.02 29.06 -5.38
N PHE A 290 -14.10 28.74 -4.10
CA PHE A 290 -14.61 27.46 -3.66
C PHE A 290 -15.39 27.61 -2.35
N THR A 291 -16.23 26.63 -2.02
CA THR A 291 -16.86 26.54 -0.70
C THR A 291 -16.29 25.35 0.06
N TRP A 292 -16.06 25.51 1.36
CA TRP A 292 -15.82 24.41 2.29
C TRP A 292 -17.03 24.29 3.22
N ARG A 293 -17.80 23.22 3.08
CA ARG A 293 -19.07 22.98 3.80
C ARG A 293 -19.97 24.22 3.76
N GLY A 294 -20.21 24.73 2.55
CA GLY A 294 -21.00 25.93 2.28
C GLY A 294 -20.30 27.28 2.54
N ASN A 295 -19.16 27.30 3.25
CA ASN A 295 -18.46 28.55 3.56
C ASN A 295 -17.59 28.99 2.38
N PRO A 296 -17.86 30.17 1.76
CA PRO A 296 -17.13 30.63 0.59
C PRO A 296 -15.70 31.04 0.93
N ARG A 297 -14.79 30.74 0.01
CA ARG A 297 -13.36 31.04 0.04
C ARG A 297 -12.92 31.56 -1.33
N LEU A 298 -11.96 32.46 -1.32
CA LEU A 298 -11.27 32.96 -2.50
C LEU A 298 -9.77 32.85 -2.24
N VAL A 299 -9.04 32.16 -3.12
CA VAL A 299 -7.60 31.97 -3.00
C VAL A 299 -6.91 32.16 -4.34
N ARG A 300 -5.70 32.71 -4.32
CA ARG A 300 -4.79 32.71 -5.46
C ARG A 300 -3.70 31.67 -5.23
N LEU A 301 -3.59 30.71 -6.14
CA LEU A 301 -2.52 29.72 -6.18
C LEU A 301 -1.49 30.15 -7.24
N GLY A 302 -0.27 30.46 -6.81
CA GLY A 302 0.84 30.77 -7.71
C GLY A 302 1.47 29.53 -8.35
N LEU A 303 2.35 29.76 -9.34
CA LEU A 303 3.29 28.76 -9.85
C LEU A 303 4.57 28.71 -9.01
#